data_AF-A0AB40BB25-F1
#
_entry.id   AF-A0AB40BB25-F1
#
_cell.length_a   1.000
_cell.length_b   1.000
_cell.length_c   1.000
_cell.angle_alpha   90.00
_cell.angle_beta   90.00
_cell.angle_gamma   90.00
#
_symmetry.space_group_name_H-M   'P 1'
#
loop_
_entity.id
_entity.type
_entity.pdbx_description
1 polymer ?
#
loop_
_entity_poly.entity_id
_entity_poly.type
_entity_poly.pdbx_seq_one_letter_code
_entity_poly.pdbx_strand_id
1 'polypeptide(L)'
;MVIWLEEREEEEEKWLKYYSSMHQILLVGEGDFSFSLSLAIAFGSGVNIVATSLDSEDHVVAMYAKGGSNLKTLKMMGATLLHGIDATKMGFHTDLKMRRFDRIVYNFPHAGFKGKEDDPRLI
;
A
#
# COMPACT_ATOMS: atom_id res chain seq x y z
N MET A 1 -23.93 -10.00 -33.19
CA MET A 1 -23.36 -9.80 -31.85
C MET A 1 -22.23 -8.79 -32.01
N VAL A 2 -22.51 -7.52 -31.71
CA VAL A 2 -21.52 -6.44 -31.83
C VAL A 2 -20.90 -6.28 -30.45
N ILE A 3 -19.62 -6.62 -30.34
CA ILE A 3 -18.79 -6.37 -29.16
C ILE A 3 -18.41 -4.90 -29.21
N TRP A 4 -19.03 -4.09 -28.35
CA TRP A 4 -18.55 -2.73 -28.07
C TRP A 4 -17.24 -2.88 -27.29
N LEU A 5 -16.10 -2.66 -27.97
CA LEU A 5 -14.85 -2.37 -27.28
C LEU A 5 -14.99 -0.93 -26.79
N GLU A 6 -15.26 -0.78 -25.50
CA GLU A 6 -15.19 0.52 -24.84
C GLU A 6 -13.72 0.98 -24.97
N GLU A 7 -13.51 2.02 -25.78
CA GLU A 7 -12.22 2.68 -25.89
C GLU A 7 -11.84 3.17 -24.50
N ARG A 8 -10.92 2.46 -23.84
CA ARG A 8 -10.30 2.99 -22.62
C ARG A 8 -9.52 4.22 -23.05
N GLU A 9 -9.98 5.40 -22.66
CA GLU A 9 -9.12 6.58 -22.66
C GLU A 9 -7.81 6.20 -21.97
N GLU A 10 -6.68 6.30 -22.68
CA GLU A 10 -5.37 6.10 -22.07
C GLU A 10 -5.20 7.21 -21.02
N GLU A 11 -5.34 6.85 -19.74
CA GLU A 11 -5.08 7.79 -18.65
C GLU A 11 -3.65 8.31 -18.77
N GLU A 12 -3.50 9.63 -18.91
CA GLU A 12 -2.20 10.29 -18.98
C GLU A 12 -1.36 9.95 -17.74
N GLU A 13 -0.08 9.60 -17.95
CA GLU A 13 0.81 9.21 -16.87
C GLU A 13 1.00 10.35 -15.86
N LYS A 14 0.70 10.08 -14.59
CA LYS A 14 0.82 11.05 -13.49
C LYS A 14 2.15 10.86 -12.79
N TRP A 15 2.89 11.96 -12.60
CA TRP A 15 4.18 11.98 -11.92
C TRP A 15 4.13 12.71 -10.59
N LEU A 16 4.62 12.05 -9.54
CA LEU A 16 4.84 12.61 -8.21
C LEU A 16 6.32 12.50 -7.85
N LYS A 17 7.11 13.49 -8.27
CA LYS A 17 8.56 13.57 -8.07
C LYS A 17 9.30 12.31 -8.56
N TYR A 18 9.40 11.28 -7.73
CA TYR A 18 10.09 10.02 -8.02
C TYR A 18 9.16 8.85 -8.37
N TYR A 19 7.85 9.04 -8.22
CA TYR A 19 6.82 8.04 -8.47
C TYR A 19 6.05 8.39 -9.74
N SER A 20 5.64 7.37 -10.48
CA SER A 20 4.79 7.47 -11.67
C SER A 20 3.61 6.53 -11.47
N SER A 21 2.44 6.88 -12.01
CA SER A 21 1.26 6.02 -11.98
C SER A 21 1.44 4.71 -12.74
N MET A 22 2.44 4.61 -13.62
CA MET A 22 2.78 3.41 -14.37
C MET A 22 3.77 2.48 -13.65
N HIS A 23 4.45 2.96 -12.61
CA HIS A 23 5.37 2.11 -11.83
C HIS A 23 4.61 1.02 -11.07
N GLN A 24 5.18 -0.19 -11.04
CA GLN A 24 4.86 -1.19 -10.03
C GLN A 24 5.54 -0.81 -8.71
N ILE A 25 4.75 -0.52 -7.68
CA ILE A 25 5.24 0.02 -6.41
C ILE A 25 4.95 -0.95 -5.27
N LEU A 26 6.00 -1.32 -4.54
CA LEU A 26 5.91 -2.06 -3.28
C LEU A 26 6.14 -1.11 -2.12
N LEU A 27 5.19 -1.03 -1.18
CA LEU A 27 5.34 -0.31 0.08
C LEU A 27 5.53 -1.31 1.23
N VAL A 28 6.62 -1.14 1.95
CA VAL A 28 7.09 -2.08 2.97
C VAL A 28 6.87 -1.50 4.35
N GLY A 29 6.18 -2.25 5.22
CA GLY A 29 6.02 -1.90 6.63
C GLY A 29 5.06 -0.73 6.88
N GLU A 30 3.95 -0.66 6.15
CA GLU A 30 2.89 0.30 6.43
C GLU A 30 2.30 0.06 7.83
N GLY A 31 2.10 1.15 8.58
CA GLY A 31 1.34 1.16 9.83
C GLY A 31 -0.14 1.33 9.54
N ASP A 32 -0.59 2.59 9.42
CA ASP A 32 -1.99 2.94 9.17
C ASP A 32 -2.38 2.99 7.67
N PHE A 33 -1.45 2.70 6.76
CA PHE A 33 -1.62 2.71 5.30
C PHE A 33 -1.90 4.09 4.68
N SER A 34 -1.75 5.19 5.43
CA SER A 34 -2.02 6.53 4.93
C SER A 34 -1.13 6.95 3.77
N PHE A 35 0.15 6.55 3.79
CA PHE A 35 1.09 6.87 2.73
C PHE A 35 0.71 6.16 1.42
N SER A 36 0.44 4.86 1.48
CA SER A 36 -0.10 4.10 0.34
C SER A 36 -1.37 4.72 -0.23
N LEU A 37 -2.32 5.11 0.64
CA LEU A 37 -3.57 5.74 0.23
C LEU A 37 -3.32 7.08 -0.47
N SER A 38 -2.41 7.91 0.06
CA SER A 38 -2.08 9.20 -0.55
C SER A 38 -1.55 9.03 -1.98
N LEU A 39 -0.74 8.00 -2.22
CA LEU A 39 -0.18 7.69 -3.52
C LEU A 39 -1.27 7.20 -4.49
N ALA A 40 -2.14 6.30 -4.04
CA ALA A 40 -3.27 5.81 -4.81
C ALA A 40 -4.22 6.97 -5.21
N ILE A 41 -4.55 7.87 -4.28
CA ILE A 41 -5.38 9.05 -4.54
C ILE A 41 -4.74 9.96 -5.58
N ALA A 42 -3.45 10.25 -5.43
CA ALA A 42 -2.74 11.12 -6.35
C ALA A 42 -2.64 10.53 -7.77
N PHE A 43 -2.54 9.20 -7.89
CA PHE A 43 -2.61 8.53 -9.18
C PHE A 43 -4.05 8.33 -9.68
N GLY A 44 -5.05 8.42 -8.81
CA GLY A 44 -6.45 8.09 -9.10
C GLY A 44 -6.72 6.58 -9.13
N SER A 45 -5.71 5.75 -8.88
CA SER A 45 -5.81 4.30 -8.92
C SER A 45 -4.75 3.65 -8.02
N GLY A 46 -5.10 2.52 -7.43
CA GLY A 46 -4.20 1.71 -6.59
C GLY A 46 -3.72 0.43 -7.27
N VAL A 47 -4.12 0.13 -8.50
CA VAL A 47 -3.90 -1.19 -9.15
C VAL A 47 -2.43 -1.61 -9.24
N ASN A 48 -1.51 -0.64 -9.32
CA ASN A 48 -0.07 -0.88 -9.40
C ASN A 48 0.64 -0.85 -8.04
N ILE A 49 -0.13 -0.71 -6.95
CA ILE A 49 0.36 -0.61 -5.58
C ILE A 49 0.18 -1.94 -4.85
N VAL A 50 1.28 -2.42 -4.25
CA VAL A 50 1.28 -3.47 -3.24
C VAL A 50 1.71 -2.84 -1.92
N ALA A 51 0.80 -2.74 -0.97
CA ALA A 51 1.08 -2.22 0.36
C ALA A 51 1.15 -3.37 1.36
N THR A 52 2.21 -3.40 2.16
CA THR A 52 2.50 -4.51 3.07
C THR A 52 2.70 -4.03 4.50
N SER A 53 2.18 -4.77 5.48
CA SER A 53 2.41 -4.53 6.91
C SER A 53 2.98 -5.77 7.58
N LEU A 54 3.80 -5.56 8.62
CA LEU A 54 4.20 -6.64 9.53
C LEU A 54 3.01 -7.08 10.39
N ASP A 55 2.20 -6.11 10.82
CA ASP A 55 0.99 -6.36 11.60
C ASP A 55 -0.10 -7.03 10.78
N SER A 56 -0.97 -7.79 11.46
CA SER A 56 -2.20 -8.33 10.88
C SER A 56 -3.22 -7.21 10.58
N GLU A 57 -4.16 -7.46 9.67
CA GLU A 57 -5.25 -6.52 9.35
C GLU A 57 -6.03 -6.12 10.62
N ASP A 58 -6.40 -7.08 11.44
CA ASP A 58 -7.13 -6.85 12.70
C ASP A 58 -6.36 -5.93 13.66
N HIS A 59 -5.03 -6.11 13.73
CA HIS A 59 -4.18 -5.26 14.55
C HIS A 59 -4.14 -3.83 14.01
N VAL A 60 -4.03 -3.66 12.69
CA VAL A 60 -4.04 -2.34 12.06
C VAL A 60 -5.35 -1.60 12.36
N VAL A 61 -6.49 -2.29 12.24
CA VAL A 61 -7.81 -1.72 12.55
C VAL A 61 -7.95 -1.37 14.03
N ALA A 62 -7.38 -2.18 14.93
CA ALA A 62 -7.48 -1.96 16.37
C ALA A 62 -6.56 -0.84 16.89
N MET A 63 -5.39 -0.66 16.27
CA MET A 63 -4.33 0.25 16.76
C MET A 63 -4.29 1.60 16.08
N TYR A 64 -4.75 1.70 14.83
CA TYR A 64 -4.71 2.96 14.06
C TYR A 64 -6.12 3.49 13.81
N ALA A 65 -6.40 4.70 14.30
CA ALA A 65 -7.74 5.31 14.21
C ALA A 65 -8.27 5.38 12.77
N LYS A 66 -7.39 5.55 11.77
CA LYS A 66 -7.74 5.60 10.34
C LYS A 66 -7.40 4.34 9.56
N GLY A 67 -6.78 3.33 10.19
CA GLY A 67 -6.29 2.13 9.52
C GLY A 67 -7.38 1.42 8.74
N GLY A 68 -8.52 1.14 9.38
CA GLY A 68 -9.66 0.48 8.71
C GLY A 68 -10.23 1.26 7.52
N SER A 69 -10.39 2.58 7.64
CA SER A 69 -10.86 3.41 6.51
C SER A 69 -9.85 3.49 5.37
N ASN A 70 -8.55 3.52 5.70
CA ASN A 70 -7.49 3.58 4.69
C ASN A 70 -7.42 2.27 3.91
N LEU A 71 -7.42 1.12 4.60
CA LEU A 71 -7.45 -0.21 3.99
C LEU A 71 -8.65 -0.41 3.08
N LYS A 72 -9.85 -0.03 3.56
CA LYS A 72 -11.08 -0.12 2.76
C LYS A 72 -10.97 0.69 1.46
N THR A 73 -10.49 1.92 1.55
CA THR A 73 -10.37 2.81 0.38
C THR A 73 -9.32 2.29 -0.60
N LEU A 74 -8.15 1.87 -0.12
CA LEU A 74 -7.12 1.26 -0.95
C LEU A 74 -7.61 0.03 -1.71
N LYS A 75 -8.34 -0.85 -1.02
CA LYS A 75 -8.96 -2.03 -1.64
C LYS A 75 -9.97 -1.65 -2.71
N MET A 76 -10.80 -0.62 -2.47
CA MET A 76 -11.73 -0.09 -3.48
C MET A 76 -11.00 0.51 -4.69
N MET A 77 -9.81 1.09 -4.49
CA MET A 77 -8.97 1.62 -5.57
C MET A 77 -8.14 0.54 -6.28
N GLY A 78 -8.28 -0.74 -5.90
CA GLY A 78 -7.62 -1.87 -6.56
C GLY A 78 -6.21 -2.18 -6.05
N ALA A 79 -5.77 -1.58 -4.94
CA ALA A 79 -4.47 -1.91 -4.35
C ALA A 79 -4.44 -3.33 -3.79
N THR A 80 -3.27 -3.97 -3.88
CA THR A 80 -3.02 -5.25 -3.21
C THR A 80 -2.55 -4.98 -1.78
N LEU A 81 -3.24 -5.54 -0.79
CA LEU A 81 -2.90 -5.40 0.63
C LEU A 81 -2.43 -6.74 1.15
N LEU A 82 -1.21 -6.80 1.70
CA LEU A 82 -0.64 -8.01 2.30
C LEU A 82 -0.25 -7.73 3.76
N HIS A 83 -0.72 -8.59 4.67
CA HIS A 83 -0.49 -8.45 6.10
C HIS A 83 0.39 -9.58 6.63
N GLY A 84 1.03 -9.39 7.78
CA GLY A 84 1.93 -10.41 8.34
C GLY A 84 3.25 -10.57 7.57
N ILE A 85 3.63 -9.57 6.77
CA ILE A 85 4.81 -9.66 5.91
C ILE A 85 6.06 -9.25 6.67
N ASP A 86 6.87 -10.24 7.02
CA ASP A 86 8.22 -10.05 7.53
C ASP A 86 9.17 -9.65 6.40
N ALA A 87 9.58 -8.38 6.37
CA ALA A 87 10.47 -7.83 5.36
C ALA A 87 11.81 -8.59 5.24
N THR A 88 12.28 -9.24 6.32
CA THR A 88 13.50 -10.05 6.30
C THR A 88 13.34 -11.38 5.55
N LYS A 89 12.10 -11.81 5.32
CA LYS A 89 11.73 -13.08 4.66
C LYS A 89 10.93 -12.87 3.37
N MET A 90 10.71 -11.61 2.97
CA MET A 90 9.83 -11.25 1.86
C MET A 90 10.24 -11.87 0.52
N GLY A 91 11.55 -12.09 0.31
CA GLY A 91 12.08 -12.79 -0.87
C GLY A 91 11.61 -14.25 -1.02
N PHE A 92 11.03 -14.84 0.02
CA PHE A 92 10.45 -16.19 -0.03
C PHE A 92 8.92 -16.19 -0.16
N HIS A 93 8.27 -15.04 0.01
CA HIS A 93 6.82 -14.92 -0.03
C HIS A 93 6.30 -15.21 -1.44
N THR A 94 5.29 -16.06 -1.58
CA THR A 94 4.80 -16.56 -2.88
C THR A 94 4.43 -15.44 -3.85
N ASP A 95 3.78 -14.40 -3.32
CA ASP A 95 3.23 -13.29 -4.14
C ASP A 95 4.29 -12.23 -4.47
N LEU A 96 5.42 -12.24 -3.77
CA LEU A 96 6.44 -11.18 -3.86
C LEU A 96 7.73 -11.69 -4.51
N LYS A 97 8.12 -12.95 -4.29
CA LYS A 97 9.41 -13.51 -4.71
C LYS A 97 9.67 -13.41 -6.22
N MET A 98 8.63 -13.52 -7.05
CA MET A 98 8.73 -13.46 -8.51
C MET A 98 8.29 -12.13 -9.11
N ARG A 99 7.79 -11.20 -8.28
CA ARG A 99 7.26 -9.92 -8.76
C ARG A 99 8.39 -8.90 -8.85
N ARG A 100 8.41 -8.16 -9.95
CA ARG A 100 9.34 -7.03 -10.14
C ARG A 100 8.62 -5.73 -9.80
N PHE A 101 9.35 -4.84 -9.16
CA PHE A 101 8.87 -3.52 -8.78
C PHE A 101 9.84 -2.48 -9.31
N ASP A 102 9.30 -1.40 -9.86
CA ASP A 102 10.10 -0.25 -10.28
C ASP A 102 10.51 0.58 -9.07
N ARG A 103 9.69 0.57 -8.01
CA ARG A 103 9.94 1.26 -6.75
C ARG A 103 9.62 0.36 -5.57
N ILE A 104 10.56 0.25 -4.64
CA ILE A 104 10.35 -0.33 -3.32
C ILE A 104 10.52 0.80 -2.31
N VAL A 105 9.48 1.07 -1.53
CA VAL A 105 9.42 2.18 -0.59
C VAL A 105 9.43 1.63 0.83
N TYR A 106 10.40 2.08 1.63
CA TYR A 106 10.53 1.74 3.05
C TYR A 106 10.83 3.03 3.82
N ASN A 107 9.77 3.77 4.18
CA ASN A 107 9.90 5.16 4.67
C ASN A 107 10.04 5.27 6.19
N PHE A 108 9.43 4.36 6.95
CA PHE A 108 9.25 4.52 8.39
C PHE A 108 9.62 3.24 9.15
N PRO A 109 10.92 2.94 9.34
CA PRO A 109 11.32 1.83 10.18
C PRO A 109 10.82 2.08 11.62
N HIS A 110 9.88 1.27 12.07
CA HIS A 110 9.33 1.35 13.42
C HIS A 110 10.40 0.95 14.44
N ALA A 111 10.72 1.83 15.41
CA ALA A 111 11.75 1.58 16.42
C ALA A 111 11.34 0.57 17.52
N GLY A 112 10.11 0.03 17.46
CA GLY A 112 9.67 -1.11 18.29
C GLY A 112 8.96 -0.76 19.60
N PHE A 113 8.34 0.40 19.73
CA PHE A 113 7.53 0.72 20.90
C PHE A 113 6.17 -0.01 20.88
N LYS A 114 5.60 -0.29 22.06
CA LYS A 114 4.32 -0.98 22.22
C LYS A 114 3.27 -0.02 22.75
N GLY A 115 2.16 0.13 22.04
CA GLY A 115 0.98 0.90 22.47
C GLY A 115 0.26 1.52 21.27
N LYS A 116 -0.83 2.24 21.53
CA LYS A 116 -1.60 2.90 20.46
C LYS A 116 -0.92 4.17 20.00
N GLU A 117 -1.07 4.51 18.72
CA GLU A 117 -0.49 5.73 18.12
C GLU A 117 -0.93 7.01 18.84
N ASP A 118 -2.14 7.01 19.42
CA ASP A 118 -2.70 8.14 20.16
C ASP A 118 -2.31 8.17 21.64
N ASP A 119 -1.45 7.26 22.11
CA ASP A 119 -0.99 7.25 23.50
C ASP A 119 0.08 8.33 23.72
N PRO A 120 -0.21 9.39 24.50
CA PRO A 120 0.73 10.47 24.74
C PRO A 120 1.98 10.05 25.53
N ARG A 121 2.03 8.81 26.02
CA ARG A 121 3.21 8.25 26.71
C ARG A 121 4.24 7.64 25.75
N LEU A 122 3.96 7.61 24.45
CA LEU A 122 4.82 7.05 23.41
C LEU A 122 5.56 8.12 22.58
N ILE A 123 5.32 9.41 22.86
CA ILE A 123 5.96 10.59 22.25
C ILE A 123 6.75 11.40 23.27
#